data_AF-A0A4Q4NGG4-F1
#
_entry.id   AF-A0A4Q4NGG4-F1
#
_cell.length_a   1.000
_cell.length_b   1.000
_cell.length_c   1.000
_cell.angle_alpha   90.00
_cell.angle_beta   90.00
_cell.angle_gamma   90.00
#
_symmetry.space_group_name_H-M   'P 1'
#
loop_
_entity.id
_entity.type
_entity.pdbx_description
1 polymer ?
#
loop_
_entity_poly.entity_id
_entity_poly.type
_entity_poly.pdbx_seq_one_letter_code
_entity_poly.pdbx_strand_id
1 'polypeptide(L)'
;MALSATSYPEKGLTYAILYGCTSDIERSLLRSLNSTGDAASHPLLMPGIFAELELLRYTRQVSSKIVDVESKIFALDFESVGTEGLSREELEKRHEEKRNTWLDMTYLRNSLITTNVQNEKMSKHAVDVGKEFYDPVGHRTDSRRFSESEIKLAARSETSDTLVVDQICSSPIEYTQPGDSDTIFSQRMRQVGKKIELRLNTICEEYDAKIRDCTMRVDGMAMATQWVIGSTTIDSLPLTFAVTQRNSCGDGFGHESRVEGHEVDIASYHGFPPRDIFCSKVIHTC
;
A
#
# COMPACT_ATOMS: atom_id res chain seq x y z
N MET A 1 -6.38 -5.60 -6.86
CA MET A 1 -6.95 -6.83 -6.26
C MET A 1 -7.73 -6.41 -5.02
N ALA A 2 -8.43 -7.32 -4.36
CA ALA A 2 -9.08 -7.00 -3.08
C ALA A 2 -8.97 -8.17 -2.10
N LEU A 3 -8.80 -7.89 -0.81
CA LEU A 3 -8.72 -8.89 0.25
C LEU A 3 -9.82 -8.63 1.28
N SER A 4 -10.53 -9.68 1.67
CA SER A 4 -11.30 -9.72 2.92
C SER A 4 -10.67 -10.77 3.81
N ALA A 5 -10.34 -10.42 5.05
CA ALA A 5 -9.77 -11.34 6.01
C ALA A 5 -10.42 -11.17 7.39
N THR A 6 -10.60 -12.27 8.11
CA THR A 6 -11.15 -12.31 9.46
C THR A 6 -10.33 -13.31 10.28
N SER A 7 -9.78 -12.84 11.39
CA SER A 7 -8.92 -13.65 12.25
C SER A 7 -9.57 -13.92 13.60
N TYR A 8 -9.39 -15.14 14.10
CA TYR A 8 -9.78 -15.60 15.43
C TYR A 8 -8.51 -16.07 16.16
N PRO A 9 -7.76 -15.16 16.82
CA PRO A 9 -6.49 -15.47 17.46
C PRO A 9 -6.58 -16.59 18.50
N GLU A 10 -7.65 -16.58 19.31
CA GLU A 10 -7.92 -17.60 20.35
C GLU A 10 -8.04 -19.02 19.78
N LYS A 11 -8.43 -19.15 18.51
CA LYS A 11 -8.58 -20.44 17.83
C LYS A 11 -7.42 -20.74 16.88
N GLY A 12 -6.49 -19.80 16.70
CA GLY A 12 -5.44 -19.90 15.69
C GLY A 12 -5.99 -20.03 14.27
N LEU A 13 -7.12 -19.38 13.94
CA LEU A 13 -7.75 -19.49 12.62
C LEU A 13 -7.86 -18.13 11.93
N THR A 14 -7.52 -18.08 10.65
CA THR A 14 -7.72 -16.91 9.79
C THR A 14 -8.44 -17.33 8.51
N TYR A 15 -9.57 -16.68 8.24
CA TYR A 15 -10.33 -16.83 7.00
C TYR A 15 -9.97 -15.67 6.09
N ALA A 16 -9.67 -15.94 4.82
CA ALA A 16 -9.36 -14.90 3.85
C ALA A 16 -9.94 -15.24 2.48
N ILE A 17 -10.41 -14.20 1.79
CA ILE A 17 -10.88 -14.24 0.41
C ILE A 17 -10.12 -13.17 -0.37
N LEU A 18 -9.42 -13.60 -1.40
CA LEU A 18 -8.61 -12.74 -2.26
C LEU A 18 -9.21 -12.70 -3.68
N TYR A 19 -9.58 -11.51 -4.13
CA TYR A 19 -10.24 -11.24 -5.41
C TYR A 19 -9.25 -10.71 -6.45
N GLY A 20 -9.46 -11.11 -7.71
CA GLY A 20 -8.70 -10.60 -8.86
C GLY A 20 -7.31 -11.23 -9.02
N CYS A 21 -7.11 -12.46 -8.53
CA CYS A 21 -5.86 -13.20 -8.73
C CYS A 21 -5.81 -13.94 -10.06
N THR A 22 -4.62 -14.03 -10.64
CA THR A 22 -4.36 -14.94 -11.77
C THR A 22 -4.10 -16.35 -11.24
N SER A 23 -4.32 -17.38 -12.08
CA SER A 23 -4.09 -18.78 -11.69
C SER A 23 -2.64 -19.06 -11.27
N ASP A 24 -1.67 -18.29 -11.75
CA ASP A 24 -0.27 -18.43 -11.35
C ASP A 24 -0.01 -17.88 -9.94
N ILE A 25 -0.62 -16.73 -9.61
CA ILE A 25 -0.57 -16.16 -8.26
C ILE A 25 -1.28 -17.10 -7.28
N GLU A 26 -2.46 -17.61 -7.64
CA GLU A 26 -3.21 -18.56 -6.83
C GLU A 26 -2.38 -19.82 -6.50
N ARG A 27 -1.80 -20.46 -7.52
CA ARG A 27 -0.97 -21.67 -7.32
C ARG A 27 0.27 -21.38 -6.46
N SER A 28 0.90 -20.23 -6.65
CA SER A 28 2.05 -19.81 -5.84
C SER A 28 1.66 -19.56 -4.39
N LEU A 29 0.54 -18.84 -4.17
CA LEU A 29 0.00 -18.52 -2.86
C LEU A 29 -0.37 -19.79 -2.09
N LEU A 30 -1.11 -20.70 -2.71
CA LEU A 30 -1.50 -21.97 -2.08
C LEU A 30 -0.29 -22.80 -1.69
N ARG A 31 0.75 -22.85 -2.54
CA ARG A 31 2.00 -23.54 -2.22
C ARG A 31 2.72 -22.90 -1.03
N SER A 32 2.83 -21.58 -1.02
CA SER A 32 3.46 -20.81 0.06
C SER A 32 2.74 -21.02 1.40
N LEU A 33 1.41 -20.90 1.42
CA LEU A 33 0.59 -21.10 2.61
C LEU A 33 0.68 -22.53 3.16
N ASN A 34 0.74 -23.55 2.28
CA ASN A 34 0.92 -24.94 2.69
C ASN A 34 2.26 -25.19 3.38
N SER A 35 3.32 -24.47 3.00
CA SER A 35 4.63 -24.57 3.65
C SER A 35 4.77 -23.75 4.93
N THR A 36 3.86 -22.80 5.16
CA THR A 36 3.98 -21.81 6.25
C THR A 36 3.53 -22.38 7.62
N GLY A 37 2.79 -23.49 7.64
CA GLY A 37 2.39 -24.18 8.88
C GLY A 37 1.62 -23.26 9.83
N ASP A 38 1.97 -23.28 11.13
CA ASP A 38 1.31 -22.49 12.18
C ASP A 38 1.32 -20.98 11.90
N ALA A 39 2.34 -20.47 11.21
CA ALA A 39 2.44 -19.04 10.89
C ALA A 39 1.28 -18.55 10.00
N ALA A 40 0.56 -19.47 9.33
CA ALA A 40 -0.65 -19.17 8.57
C ALA A 40 -1.79 -18.60 9.41
N SER A 41 -1.77 -18.86 10.72
CA SER A 41 -2.77 -18.38 11.68
C SER A 41 -2.54 -16.94 12.13
N HIS A 42 -1.42 -16.31 11.70
CA HIS A 42 -1.13 -14.94 12.10
C HIS A 42 -2.07 -13.94 11.38
N PRO A 43 -2.76 -13.04 12.10
CA PRO A 43 -3.77 -12.15 11.52
C PRO A 43 -3.29 -11.30 10.34
N LEU A 44 -2.01 -10.90 10.37
CA LEU A 44 -1.38 -10.06 9.34
C LEU A 44 -0.65 -10.83 8.24
N LEU A 45 -0.64 -12.16 8.25
CA LEU A 45 0.03 -12.89 7.16
C LEU A 45 -0.66 -12.61 5.82
N MET A 46 -1.99 -12.80 5.75
CA MET A 46 -2.74 -12.57 4.52
C MET A 46 -2.71 -11.11 4.06
N PRO A 47 -2.93 -10.10 4.94
CA PRO A 47 -2.69 -8.70 4.61
C PRO A 47 -1.26 -8.39 4.15
N GLY A 48 -0.24 -8.99 4.78
CA GLY A 48 1.16 -8.83 4.38
C GLY A 48 1.44 -9.37 2.98
N ILE A 49 0.96 -10.56 2.66
CA ILE A 49 1.07 -11.12 1.30
C ILE A 49 0.33 -10.24 0.29
N PHE A 50 -0.84 -9.71 0.64
CA PHE A 50 -1.58 -8.79 -0.22
C PHE A 50 -0.78 -7.53 -0.53
N ALA A 51 -0.09 -6.95 0.47
CA ALA A 51 0.78 -5.79 0.27
C ALA A 51 1.92 -6.10 -0.72
N GLU A 52 2.53 -7.29 -0.65
CA GLU A 52 3.56 -7.71 -1.63
C GLU A 52 3.02 -7.80 -3.05
N LEU A 53 1.84 -8.41 -3.22
CA LEU A 53 1.21 -8.54 -4.53
C LEU A 53 0.82 -7.18 -5.12
N GLU A 54 0.30 -6.28 -4.29
CA GLU A 54 -0.03 -4.91 -4.71
C GLU A 54 1.22 -4.10 -5.06
N LEU A 55 2.31 -4.22 -4.32
CA LEU A 55 3.59 -3.58 -4.65
C LEU A 55 4.10 -4.03 -6.03
N LEU A 56 4.04 -5.34 -6.33
CA LEU A 56 4.41 -5.87 -7.64
C LEU A 56 3.52 -5.31 -8.76
N ARG A 57 2.21 -5.19 -8.52
CA ARG A 57 1.26 -4.61 -9.47
C ARG A 57 1.60 -3.14 -9.75
N TYR A 58 1.78 -2.35 -8.70
CA TYR A 58 2.10 -0.94 -8.82
C TYR A 58 3.46 -0.70 -9.45
N THR A 59 4.48 -1.51 -9.15
CA THR A 59 5.80 -1.40 -9.76
C THR A 59 5.72 -1.49 -11.29
N ARG A 60 4.97 -2.48 -11.81
CA ARG A 60 4.75 -2.62 -13.26
C ARG A 60 4.00 -1.43 -13.84
N GLN A 61 2.96 -0.96 -13.15
CA GLN A 61 2.15 0.17 -13.61
C GLN A 61 2.96 1.47 -13.65
N VAL A 62 3.78 1.73 -12.63
CA VAL A 62 4.68 2.88 -12.56
C VAL A 62 5.70 2.81 -13.68
N SER A 63 6.40 1.68 -13.86
CA SER A 63 7.36 1.52 -14.94
C SER A 63 6.77 1.76 -16.32
N SER A 64 5.54 1.30 -16.59
CA SER A 64 4.85 1.57 -17.85
C SER A 64 4.52 3.06 -18.02
N LYS A 65 3.89 3.69 -17.02
CA LYS A 65 3.48 5.10 -17.10
C LYS A 65 4.67 6.07 -17.16
N ILE A 66 5.80 5.68 -16.59
CA ILE A 66 7.07 6.42 -16.69
C ILE A 66 7.47 6.57 -18.16
N VAL A 67 7.49 5.47 -18.92
CA VAL A 67 7.89 5.48 -20.33
C VAL A 67 6.95 6.35 -21.17
N ASP A 68 5.64 6.30 -20.87
CA ASP A 68 4.64 7.13 -21.55
C ASP A 68 4.90 8.62 -21.29
N VAL A 69 5.15 9.02 -20.03
CA VAL A 69 5.45 10.40 -19.66
C VAL A 69 6.75 10.87 -20.27
N GLU A 70 7.82 10.07 -20.20
CA GLU A 70 9.12 10.41 -20.80
C GLU A 70 9.00 10.63 -22.31
N SER A 71 8.23 9.79 -23.00
CA SER A 71 7.96 9.94 -24.44
C SER A 71 7.24 11.25 -24.76
N LYS A 72 6.30 11.68 -23.90
CA LYS A 72 5.58 12.95 -24.07
C LYS A 72 6.45 14.17 -23.72
N ILE A 73 7.31 14.06 -22.70
CA ILE A 73 8.31 15.11 -22.37
C ILE A 73 9.26 15.30 -23.53
N PHE A 74 9.82 14.21 -24.07
CA PHE A 74 10.70 14.27 -25.23
C PHE A 74 9.99 14.93 -26.42
N ALA A 75 8.73 14.57 -26.71
CA ALA A 75 7.98 15.20 -27.79
C ALA A 75 7.78 16.73 -27.60
N LEU A 76 7.69 17.22 -26.35
CA LEU A 76 7.58 18.66 -26.07
C LEU A 76 8.86 19.42 -26.44
N ASP A 77 10.04 18.82 -26.25
CA ASP A 77 11.32 19.47 -26.59
C ASP A 77 11.47 19.67 -28.12
N PHE A 78 10.90 18.79 -28.95
CA PHE A 78 11.00 18.84 -30.41
C PHE A 78 9.84 19.57 -31.11
N GLU A 79 8.76 19.90 -30.39
CA GLU A 79 7.57 20.54 -30.96
C GLU A 79 7.79 21.99 -31.45
N SER A 80 8.95 22.59 -31.13
CA SER A 80 9.35 23.92 -31.62
C SER A 80 9.60 24.00 -33.14
N VAL A 81 9.72 22.86 -33.84
CA VAL A 81 10.08 22.81 -35.28
C VAL A 81 8.98 22.21 -36.17
N GLY A 82 8.01 21.46 -35.61
CA GLY A 82 7.07 20.62 -36.39
C GLY A 82 5.59 20.98 -36.29
N THR A 83 5.25 22.12 -35.68
CA THR A 83 3.85 22.54 -35.45
C THR A 83 3.27 23.44 -36.56
N GLU A 84 4.09 23.91 -37.51
CA GLU A 84 3.62 24.66 -38.67
C GLU A 84 2.83 23.74 -39.62
N GLY A 85 1.50 23.82 -39.60
CA GLY A 85 0.61 23.17 -40.57
C GLY A 85 -0.38 22.14 -40.01
N LEU A 86 -0.40 21.90 -38.69
CA LEU A 86 -1.38 21.01 -38.06
C LEU A 86 -2.76 21.67 -37.97
N SER A 87 -3.81 20.86 -38.14
CA SER A 87 -5.17 21.34 -37.92
C SER A 87 -5.40 21.66 -36.44
N ARG A 88 -6.37 22.54 -36.15
CA ARG A 88 -6.75 22.88 -34.79
C ARG A 88 -7.20 21.64 -33.99
N GLU A 89 -7.91 20.74 -34.65
CA GLU A 89 -8.39 19.48 -34.07
C GLU A 89 -7.23 18.55 -33.69
N GLU A 90 -6.18 18.50 -34.52
CA GLU A 90 -4.99 17.69 -34.24
C GLU A 90 -4.18 18.23 -33.05
N LEU A 91 -4.06 19.56 -32.95
CA LEU A 91 -3.43 20.22 -31.80
C LEU A 91 -4.21 19.96 -30.51
N GLU A 92 -5.53 20.07 -30.54
CA GLU A 92 -6.40 19.84 -29.38
C GLU A 92 -6.32 18.39 -28.90
N LYS A 93 -6.34 17.42 -29.82
CA LYS A 93 -6.16 16.00 -29.50
C LYS A 93 -4.80 15.74 -28.82
N ARG A 94 -3.71 16.35 -29.31
CA ARG A 94 -2.40 16.22 -28.66
C ARG A 94 -2.38 16.81 -27.26
N HIS A 95 -3.00 17.98 -27.07
CA HIS A 95 -3.10 18.61 -25.75
C HIS A 95 -3.90 17.75 -24.78
N GLU A 96 -4.98 17.13 -25.25
CA GLU A 96 -5.76 16.17 -24.46
C GLU A 96 -4.94 14.95 -24.06
N GLU A 97 -4.21 14.32 -24.98
CA GLU A 97 -3.35 13.16 -24.67
C GLU A 97 -2.27 13.49 -23.63
N LYS A 98 -1.63 14.67 -23.74
CA LYS A 98 -0.63 15.14 -22.77
C LYS A 98 -1.25 15.31 -21.38
N ARG A 99 -2.40 15.99 -21.31
CA ARG A 99 -3.13 16.21 -20.07
C ARG A 99 -3.57 14.89 -19.44
N ASN A 100 -4.10 13.95 -20.23
CA ASN A 100 -4.53 12.65 -19.74
C ASN A 100 -3.35 11.84 -19.19
N THR A 101 -2.21 11.86 -19.88
CA THR A 101 -0.98 11.19 -19.42
C THR A 101 -0.49 11.77 -18.08
N TRP A 102 -0.55 13.10 -17.92
CA TRP A 102 -0.21 13.79 -16.68
C TRP A 102 -1.14 13.42 -15.52
N LEU A 103 -2.45 13.44 -15.80
CA LEU A 103 -3.48 13.10 -14.83
C LEU A 103 -3.33 11.65 -14.37
N ASP A 104 -3.15 10.71 -15.30
CA ASP A 104 -2.92 9.30 -15.01
C ASP A 104 -1.74 9.08 -14.06
N MET A 105 -0.59 9.71 -14.34
CA MET A 105 0.59 9.61 -13.50
C MET A 105 0.34 10.22 -12.11
N THR A 106 -0.39 11.32 -12.04
CA THR A 106 -0.75 11.99 -10.78
C THR A 106 -1.69 11.12 -9.93
N TYR A 107 -2.72 10.54 -10.54
CA TYR A 107 -3.63 9.62 -9.86
C TYR A 107 -2.92 8.37 -9.37
N LEU A 108 -2.00 7.83 -10.17
CA LEU A 108 -1.15 6.72 -9.76
C LEU A 108 -0.33 7.09 -8.54
N ARG A 109 0.40 8.22 -8.56
CA ARG A 109 1.17 8.72 -7.40
C ARG A 109 0.32 8.82 -6.15
N ASN A 110 -0.88 9.39 -6.24
CA ASN A 110 -1.77 9.55 -5.08
C ASN A 110 -2.26 8.19 -4.54
N SER A 111 -2.48 7.22 -5.43
CA SER A 111 -2.83 5.85 -5.04
C SER A 111 -1.68 5.15 -4.31
N LEU A 112 -0.43 5.37 -4.76
CA LEU A 112 0.77 4.87 -4.07
C LEU A 112 0.91 5.47 -2.67
N ILE A 113 0.76 6.80 -2.54
CA ILE A 113 0.81 7.49 -1.23
C ILE A 113 -0.23 6.91 -0.28
N THR A 114 -1.46 6.79 -0.75
CA THR A 114 -2.55 6.22 0.06
C THR A 114 -2.23 4.81 0.50
N THR A 115 -1.74 3.96 -0.41
CA THR A 115 -1.37 2.58 -0.10
C THR A 115 -0.20 2.52 0.89
N ASN A 116 0.80 3.38 0.73
CA ASN A 116 1.96 3.42 1.61
C ASN A 116 1.58 3.75 3.06
N VAL A 117 0.71 4.76 3.25
CA VAL A 117 0.16 5.11 4.56
C VAL A 117 -0.59 3.93 5.21
N GLN A 118 -1.27 3.10 4.42
CA GLN A 118 -1.92 1.89 4.98
C GLN A 118 -0.90 0.82 5.37
N ASN A 119 0.18 0.64 4.61
CA ASN A 119 1.25 -0.29 4.97
C ASN A 119 1.98 0.14 6.25
N GLU A 120 2.22 1.44 6.46
CA GLU A 120 2.77 1.95 7.71
C GLU A 120 1.86 1.67 8.91
N LYS A 121 0.54 1.87 8.75
CA LYS A 121 -0.44 1.54 9.79
C LYS A 121 -0.44 0.03 10.08
N MET A 122 -0.33 -0.79 9.05
CA MET A 122 -0.28 -2.24 9.18
C MET A 122 1.01 -2.72 9.87
N SER A 123 2.15 -2.08 9.58
CA SER A 123 3.43 -2.33 10.25
C SER A 123 3.32 -2.06 11.76
N LYS A 124 2.74 -0.90 12.15
CA LYS A 124 2.45 -0.59 13.56
C LYS A 124 1.52 -1.63 14.19
N HIS A 125 0.47 -2.02 13.47
CA HIS A 125 -0.49 -3.01 13.97
C HIS A 125 0.15 -4.40 14.20
N ALA A 126 1.21 -4.76 13.45
CA ALA A 126 1.94 -6.01 13.68
C ALA A 126 2.59 -6.06 15.06
N VAL A 127 3.11 -4.93 15.53
CA VAL A 127 3.68 -4.79 16.87
C VAL A 127 2.58 -4.87 17.93
N ASP A 128 1.46 -4.20 17.69
CA ASP A 128 0.34 -4.14 18.63
C ASP A 128 -0.30 -5.52 18.82
N VAL A 129 -0.56 -6.26 17.74
CA VAL A 129 -1.08 -7.64 17.79
C VAL A 129 -0.15 -8.55 18.61
N GLY A 130 1.17 -8.38 18.47
CA GLY A 130 2.16 -9.11 19.25
C GLY A 130 2.10 -8.82 20.75
N LYS A 131 1.70 -7.61 21.16
CA LYS A 131 1.57 -7.19 22.58
C LYS A 131 0.21 -7.54 23.17
N GLU A 132 -0.85 -7.44 22.37
CA GLU A 132 -2.21 -7.63 22.86
C GLU A 132 -2.58 -9.11 22.99
N PHE A 133 -2.19 -9.94 22.01
CA PHE A 133 -2.64 -11.34 21.94
C PHE A 133 -1.56 -12.37 22.27
N TYR A 134 -0.28 -12.02 22.13
CA TYR A 134 0.82 -12.98 22.19
C TYR A 134 1.91 -12.60 23.19
N ASP A 135 1.73 -11.54 23.99
CA ASP A 135 2.63 -11.24 25.09
C ASP A 135 2.32 -12.20 26.23
N PRO A 136 3.30 -13.00 26.71
CA PRO A 136 3.11 -13.81 27.90
C PRO A 136 3.05 -12.87 29.11
N VAL A 137 1.93 -12.20 29.35
CA VAL A 137 1.77 -11.41 30.58
C VAL A 137 1.55 -12.38 31.72
N GLY A 138 2.48 -12.34 32.66
CA GLY A 138 2.46 -13.08 33.89
C GLY A 138 1.09 -13.04 34.57
N HIS A 139 0.82 -14.11 35.31
CA HIS A 139 -0.24 -14.18 36.30
C HIS A 139 -0.52 -12.80 36.91
N ARG A 140 -1.65 -12.19 36.50
CA ARG A 140 -2.42 -11.33 37.39
C ARG A 140 -2.92 -12.21 38.54
N THR A 141 -2.03 -12.57 39.45
CA THR A 141 -2.46 -12.86 40.81
C THR A 141 -2.72 -11.50 41.44
N ASP A 142 -4.00 -11.21 41.64
CA ASP A 142 -4.43 -10.45 42.81
C ASP A 142 -3.74 -11.05 44.05
N SER A 143 -2.61 -10.48 44.43
CA SER A 143 -2.02 -10.73 45.74
C SER A 143 -1.24 -9.49 46.17
N ARG A 144 -1.87 -8.78 47.10
CA ARG A 144 -1.29 -7.73 47.92
C ARG A 144 0.10 -8.14 48.46
N ARG A 145 1.03 -7.17 48.41
CA ARG A 145 2.25 -7.02 49.23
C ARG A 145 3.32 -8.11 49.05
N PHE A 146 4.45 -7.77 48.46
CA PHE A 146 5.68 -7.41 49.20
C PHE A 146 6.77 -6.88 48.23
N SER A 147 7.69 -6.14 48.83
CA SER A 147 8.79 -5.26 48.36
C SER A 147 9.65 -5.66 47.15
N GLU A 148 9.95 -4.62 46.35
CA GLU A 148 11.28 -4.08 45.92
C GLU A 148 12.52 -4.99 45.75
N SER A 149 13.36 -4.60 44.76
CA SER A 149 14.65 -5.14 44.29
C SER A 149 14.53 -6.25 43.21
N GLU A 150 15.24 -6.26 42.08
CA GLU A 150 16.41 -5.51 41.62
C GLU A 150 16.57 -5.66 40.08
N ILE A 151 17.28 -4.72 39.48
CA ILE A 151 17.51 -4.53 38.03
C ILE A 151 18.81 -5.24 37.59
N LYS A 152 18.90 -5.55 36.27
CA LYS A 152 20.10 -5.75 35.38
C LYS A 152 20.16 -7.20 34.84
N LEU A 153 20.59 -7.57 33.63
CA LEU A 153 21.36 -6.99 32.51
C LEU A 153 21.06 -7.97 31.33
N ALA A 154 20.98 -7.62 30.06
CA ALA A 154 22.13 -7.39 29.18
C ALA A 154 21.65 -7.06 27.75
N ALA A 155 22.41 -6.19 27.09
CA ALA A 155 22.25 -5.78 25.72
C ALA A 155 23.35 -6.37 24.82
N ARG A 156 23.06 -6.34 23.51
CA ARG A 156 23.94 -6.45 22.32
C ARG A 156 24.20 -7.85 21.76
N SER A 157 23.76 -8.05 20.50
CA SER A 157 24.68 -7.93 19.35
C SER A 157 23.90 -7.89 18.03
N GLU A 158 24.21 -6.89 17.21
CA GLU A 158 23.92 -6.85 15.77
C GLU A 158 24.96 -7.70 15.02
N THR A 159 24.61 -8.28 13.87
CA THR A 159 25.40 -8.28 12.62
C THR A 159 24.61 -8.91 11.45
N SER A 160 24.98 -8.44 10.26
CA SER A 160 24.48 -8.59 8.88
C SER A 160 24.00 -9.94 8.32
N ASP A 161 23.04 -9.78 7.40
CA ASP A 161 22.90 -10.30 6.02
C ASP A 161 22.70 -11.79 5.68
N THR A 162 21.77 -11.93 4.72
CA THR A 162 21.51 -13.04 3.78
C THR A 162 20.48 -14.09 4.21
N LEU A 163 19.26 -13.97 3.68
CA LEU A 163 18.22 -14.99 3.74
C LEU A 163 18.56 -16.13 2.77
N VAL A 164 19.37 -17.08 3.23
CA VAL A 164 19.30 -18.46 2.75
C VAL A 164 18.32 -19.19 3.66
N VAL A 165 17.27 -19.75 3.07
CA VAL A 165 16.31 -20.62 3.74
C VAL A 165 17.06 -21.90 4.10
N ASP A 166 17.51 -22.03 5.36
CA ASP A 166 18.07 -23.28 5.86
C ASP A 166 17.27 -23.85 7.02
N GLN A 167 16.68 -25.01 6.71
CA GLN A 167 16.65 -26.24 7.50
C GLN A 167 16.39 -26.15 9.02
N ILE A 168 15.14 -26.47 9.37
CA ILE A 168 14.70 -27.38 10.45
C ILE A 168 15.82 -27.79 11.45
N CYS A 169 15.75 -27.28 12.68
CA CYS A 169 16.39 -27.89 13.84
C CYS A 169 15.33 -28.53 14.74
N SER A 170 15.19 -29.84 14.61
CA SER A 170 14.57 -30.70 15.61
C SER A 170 15.55 -30.85 16.78
N SER A 171 15.21 -30.30 17.95
CA SER A 171 15.89 -30.63 19.20
C SER A 171 15.15 -31.73 19.98
N PRO A 172 15.86 -32.52 20.81
CA PRO A 172 15.34 -33.75 21.40
C PRO A 172 14.25 -33.48 22.43
N ILE A 173 13.21 -34.33 22.41
CA ILE A 173 12.04 -34.28 23.29
C ILE A 173 12.49 -34.59 24.71
N GLU A 174 12.49 -33.58 25.58
CA GLU A 174 12.56 -33.74 27.03
C GLU A 174 11.17 -33.42 27.61
N TYR A 175 10.69 -34.31 28.48
CA TYR A 175 9.29 -34.47 28.91
C TYR A 175 8.56 -33.15 29.25
N THR A 176 7.59 -32.79 28.42
CA THR A 176 6.86 -31.52 28.49
C THR A 176 5.65 -31.58 29.43
N GLN A 177 5.61 -30.66 30.40
CA GLN A 177 4.41 -30.40 31.20
C GLN A 177 3.31 -29.73 30.35
N PRO A 178 2.02 -29.86 30.69
CA PRO A 178 0.90 -29.42 29.85
C PRO A 178 0.77 -27.90 29.59
N GLY A 179 1.68 -27.07 30.11
CA GLY A 179 1.65 -25.60 29.98
C GLY A 179 2.66 -24.99 29.00
N ASP A 180 3.45 -25.80 28.29
CA ASP A 180 4.57 -25.30 27.46
C ASP A 180 4.20 -25.06 25.98
N SER A 181 3.06 -25.57 25.52
CA SER A 181 2.67 -25.43 24.10
C SER A 181 2.19 -24.01 23.74
N ASP A 182 1.48 -23.35 24.66
CA ASP A 182 0.93 -22.00 24.46
C ASP A 182 2.02 -20.91 24.47
N THR A 183 3.06 -21.10 25.29
CA THR A 183 4.21 -20.20 25.35
C THR A 183 5.02 -20.27 24.06
N ILE A 184 5.27 -21.49 23.54
CA ILE A 184 5.97 -21.72 22.28
C ILE A 184 5.16 -21.14 21.09
N PHE A 185 3.84 -21.36 21.05
CA PHE A 185 2.98 -20.81 20.00
C PHE A 185 2.99 -19.28 20.00
N SER A 186 2.80 -18.66 21.17
CA SER A 186 2.83 -17.20 21.32
C SER A 186 4.17 -16.61 20.90
N GLN A 187 5.28 -17.26 21.27
CA GLN A 187 6.61 -16.85 20.84
C GLN A 187 6.78 -16.94 19.32
N ARG A 188 6.31 -18.01 18.68
CA ARG A 188 6.32 -18.15 17.21
C ARG A 188 5.50 -17.06 16.54
N MET A 189 4.28 -16.79 17.01
CA MET A 189 3.43 -15.73 16.45
C MET A 189 4.08 -14.35 16.54
N ARG A 190 4.79 -14.05 17.63
CA ARG A 190 5.57 -12.82 17.77
C ARG A 190 6.72 -12.73 16.77
N GLN A 191 7.43 -13.84 16.54
CA GLN A 191 8.49 -13.88 15.55
C GLN A 191 7.93 -13.67 14.14
N VAL A 192 6.76 -14.25 13.83
CA VAL A 192 6.05 -14.03 12.57
C VAL A 192 5.64 -12.56 12.43
N GLY A 193 5.06 -11.96 13.47
CA GLY A 193 4.71 -10.54 13.50
C GLY A 193 5.90 -9.63 13.23
N LYS A 194 7.06 -9.90 13.86
CA LYS A 194 8.31 -9.16 13.58
C LYS A 194 8.79 -9.32 12.15
N LYS A 195 8.72 -10.52 11.58
CA LYS A 195 9.08 -10.75 10.17
C LYS A 195 8.16 -9.98 9.22
N ILE A 196 6.86 -9.95 9.51
CA ILE A 196 5.86 -9.20 8.75
C ILE A 196 6.14 -7.70 8.85
N GLU A 197 6.35 -7.18 10.07
CA GLU A 197 6.69 -5.77 10.31
C GLU A 197 7.92 -5.33 9.49
N LEU A 198 9.02 -6.09 9.59
CA LEU A 198 10.24 -5.81 8.84
C LEU A 198 9.98 -5.78 7.34
N ARG A 199 9.23 -6.76 6.82
CA ARG A 199 8.92 -6.82 5.39
C ARG A 199 8.03 -5.65 4.95
N LEU A 200 7.05 -5.26 5.76
CA LEU A 200 6.19 -4.11 5.47
C LEU A 200 6.98 -2.80 5.45
N ASN A 201 7.95 -2.64 6.35
CA ASN A 201 8.83 -1.47 6.32
C ASN A 201 9.65 -1.41 5.03
N THR A 202 10.21 -2.53 4.57
CA THR A 202 10.88 -2.59 3.26
C THR A 202 9.91 -2.24 2.12
N ILE A 203 8.68 -2.75 2.15
CA ILE A 203 7.66 -2.40 1.15
C ILE A 203 7.39 -0.89 1.15
N CYS A 204 7.31 -0.25 2.32
CA CYS A 204 7.13 1.20 2.41
C CYS A 204 8.28 1.97 1.74
N GLU A 205 9.53 1.56 1.98
CA GLU A 205 10.70 2.16 1.33
C GLU A 205 10.66 1.99 -0.20
N GLU A 206 10.22 0.82 -0.69
CA GLU A 206 10.02 0.57 -2.12
C GLU A 206 8.91 1.48 -2.69
N TYR A 207 7.79 1.68 -1.99
CA TYR A 207 6.75 2.64 -2.38
C TYR A 207 7.27 4.07 -2.42
N ASP A 208 8.05 4.51 -1.43
CA ASP A 208 8.62 5.85 -1.40
C ASP A 208 9.58 6.11 -2.57
N ALA A 209 10.33 5.09 -3.00
CA ALA A 209 11.10 5.17 -4.24
C ALA A 209 10.19 5.40 -5.46
N LYS A 210 9.08 4.66 -5.58
CA LYS A 210 8.13 4.82 -6.69
C LYS A 210 7.37 6.15 -6.65
N ILE A 211 7.02 6.63 -5.47
CA ILE A 211 6.37 7.94 -5.29
C ILE A 211 7.31 9.06 -5.74
N ARG A 212 8.61 8.96 -5.40
CA ARG A 212 9.64 9.89 -5.89
C ARG A 212 9.78 9.84 -7.40
N ASP A 213 9.82 8.65 -8.00
CA ASP A 213 9.88 8.48 -9.46
C ASP A 213 8.71 9.15 -10.19
N CYS A 214 7.49 8.97 -9.66
CA CYS A 214 6.29 9.62 -10.19
C CYS A 214 6.36 11.14 -10.02
N THR A 215 6.79 11.62 -8.84
CA THR A 215 6.90 13.05 -8.54
C THR A 215 7.86 13.75 -9.49
N MET A 216 9.06 13.21 -9.66
CA MET A 216 10.07 13.75 -10.57
C MET A 216 9.54 13.93 -12.00
N ARG A 217 8.73 12.98 -12.50
CA ARG A 217 8.21 13.03 -13.88
C ARG A 217 6.99 13.91 -14.04
N VAL A 218 6.12 13.97 -13.02
CA VAL A 218 5.02 14.93 -12.96
C VAL A 218 5.58 16.36 -12.98
N ASP A 219 6.63 16.61 -12.20
CA ASP A 219 7.30 17.91 -12.14
C ASP A 219 8.08 18.19 -13.44
N GLY A 220 8.79 17.20 -13.99
CA GLY A 220 9.49 17.31 -15.27
C GLY A 220 8.57 17.67 -16.43
N MET A 221 7.37 17.09 -16.51
CA MET A 221 6.40 17.44 -17.54
C MET A 221 5.79 18.84 -17.34
N ALA A 222 5.57 19.25 -16.08
CA ALA A 222 5.14 20.62 -15.78
C ALA A 222 6.22 21.63 -16.18
N MET A 223 7.49 21.35 -15.90
CA MET A 223 8.62 22.15 -16.34
C MET A 223 8.71 22.21 -17.86
N ALA A 224 8.71 21.09 -18.58
CA ALA A 224 8.78 21.08 -20.04
C ALA A 224 7.66 21.95 -20.67
N THR A 225 6.44 21.86 -20.15
CA THR A 225 5.32 22.67 -20.61
C THR A 225 5.54 24.18 -20.34
N GLN A 226 6.05 24.54 -19.16
CA GLN A 226 6.35 25.94 -18.81
C GLN A 226 7.48 26.53 -19.66
N TRP A 227 8.52 25.75 -19.96
CA TRP A 227 9.65 26.20 -20.78
C TRP A 227 9.25 26.42 -22.24
N VAL A 228 8.37 25.56 -22.77
CA VAL A 228 7.74 25.77 -24.08
C VAL A 228 6.95 27.09 -24.09
N ILE A 229 6.14 27.36 -23.06
CA ILE A 229 5.34 28.61 -22.99
C ILE A 229 6.24 29.85 -22.82
N GLY A 230 7.25 29.79 -21.96
CA GLY A 230 8.18 30.90 -21.69
C GLY A 230 9.04 31.29 -22.90
N SER A 231 9.32 30.35 -23.80
CA SER A 231 10.04 30.60 -25.06
C SER A 231 9.17 31.23 -26.16
N THR A 232 7.84 31.09 -26.06
CA THR A 232 6.88 31.72 -27.01
C THR A 232 6.45 33.14 -26.61
N THR A 233 6.81 33.61 -25.41
CA THR A 233 6.47 34.95 -24.90
C THR A 233 7.41 36.08 -25.34
N ILE A 234 7.84 36.09 -26.60
CA ILE A 234 8.38 37.33 -27.20
C ILE A 234 7.30 38.09 -28.00
N ASP A 235 6.20 37.47 -28.46
CA ASP A 235 5.23 38.17 -29.33
C ASP A 235 3.72 38.00 -29.04
N SER A 236 3.30 37.54 -27.85
CA SER A 236 1.86 37.59 -27.51
C SER A 236 1.60 37.90 -26.04
N LEU A 237 0.79 38.95 -25.82
CA LEU A 237 0.33 39.45 -24.53
C LEU A 237 -0.13 38.32 -23.59
N PRO A 238 0.18 38.38 -22.29
CA PRO A 238 -0.15 37.32 -21.36
C PRO A 238 -1.66 37.30 -21.11
N LEU A 239 -2.33 36.21 -21.53
CA LEU A 239 -3.58 35.79 -20.90
C LEU A 239 -3.22 35.18 -19.55
N THR A 240 -3.05 36.06 -18.55
CA THR A 240 -2.97 35.69 -17.14
C THR A 240 -4.29 35.04 -16.72
N PHE A 241 -4.31 33.72 -16.61
CA PHE A 241 -5.31 33.02 -15.79
C PHE A 241 -5.04 33.35 -14.32
N ALA A 242 -5.63 34.45 -13.85
CA ALA A 242 -5.68 34.76 -12.43
C ALA A 242 -6.66 33.80 -11.75
N VAL A 243 -6.13 32.77 -11.07
CA VAL A 243 -6.89 32.07 -10.03
C VAL A 243 -6.98 33.03 -8.85
N THR A 244 -8.08 33.79 -8.78
CA THR A 244 -8.39 34.59 -7.60
C THR A 244 -8.89 33.65 -6.51
N GLN A 245 -7.98 33.28 -5.62
CA GLN A 245 -8.33 32.63 -4.35
C GLN A 245 -8.94 33.71 -3.45
N ARG A 246 -10.27 33.78 -3.41
CA ARG A 246 -10.99 34.73 -2.56
C ARG A 246 -11.04 34.15 -1.14
N ASN A 247 -10.04 34.48 -0.32
CA ASN A 247 -10.15 34.36 1.13
C ASN A 247 -11.09 35.45 1.64
N SER A 248 -12.22 35.07 2.23
CA SER A 248 -13.06 35.99 2.99
C SER A 248 -13.42 35.32 4.32
N CYS A 249 -12.77 35.81 5.37
CA CYS A 249 -13.21 35.63 6.75
C CYS A 249 -14.25 36.72 7.08
N GLY A 250 -15.36 36.30 7.72
CA GLY A 250 -16.19 37.10 8.63
C GLY A 250 -17.17 38.09 8.03
N ASP A 251 -18.46 37.76 7.99
CA ASP A 251 -19.42 38.15 9.04
C ASP A 251 -20.83 37.62 8.74
N GLY A 252 -21.53 37.21 9.79
CA GLY A 252 -22.84 36.56 9.70
C GLY A 252 -24.02 37.50 9.50
N PHE A 253 -25.14 36.96 9.03
CA PHE A 253 -26.49 37.11 9.59
C PHE A 253 -27.43 36.18 8.82
N GLY A 254 -28.34 35.50 9.52
CA GLY A 254 -29.20 34.45 8.97
C GLY A 254 -30.44 34.95 8.24
N HIS A 255 -30.98 34.10 7.37
CA HIS A 255 -32.40 33.70 7.37
C HIS A 255 -32.64 32.54 6.37
N GLU A 256 -33.06 31.41 6.94
CA GLU A 256 -34.12 30.49 6.50
C GLU A 256 -34.77 30.68 5.11
N SER A 257 -34.69 29.65 4.25
CA SER A 257 -35.81 29.10 3.44
C SER A 257 -35.41 27.88 2.57
N ARG A 258 -35.83 26.70 3.05
CA ARG A 258 -36.58 25.57 2.41
C ARG A 258 -36.70 25.42 0.86
N VAL A 259 -36.53 24.15 0.42
CA VAL A 259 -37.00 23.40 -0.80
C VAL A 259 -36.40 23.90 -2.15
N GLU A 260 -35.84 23.09 -3.06
CA GLU A 260 -36.25 21.81 -3.67
C GLU A 260 -35.05 20.92 -4.03
N GLY A 261 -35.20 19.62 -3.80
CA GLY A 261 -34.28 18.59 -4.26
C GLY A 261 -34.60 18.20 -5.69
N HIS A 262 -33.61 18.33 -6.56
CA HIS A 262 -33.60 17.68 -7.87
C HIS A 262 -32.58 16.53 -7.85
N GLU A 263 -33.16 15.35 -7.94
CA GLU A 263 -32.64 14.07 -8.39
C GLU A 263 -31.60 14.21 -9.50
N VAL A 264 -30.41 13.62 -9.30
CA VAL A 264 -29.45 13.35 -10.38
C VAL A 264 -29.06 11.88 -10.28
N ASP A 265 -29.55 11.14 -11.28
CA ASP A 265 -29.25 9.75 -11.58
C ASP A 265 -27.73 9.47 -11.57
N ILE A 266 -27.31 8.55 -10.70
CA ILE A 266 -26.01 7.89 -10.82
C ILE A 266 -26.16 6.83 -11.91
N ALA A 267 -25.75 7.18 -13.12
CA ALA A 267 -25.68 6.28 -14.25
C ALA A 267 -24.83 5.04 -13.91
N SER A 268 -25.45 3.88 -14.10
CA SER A 268 -24.84 2.56 -14.08
C SER A 268 -23.63 2.47 -15.01
N TYR A 269 -22.47 2.13 -14.47
CA TYR A 269 -21.39 1.53 -15.25
C TYR A 269 -21.59 0.01 -15.29
N HIS A 270 -22.20 -0.46 -16.37
CA HIS A 270 -22.16 -1.85 -16.80
C HIS A 270 -20.75 -2.22 -17.32
N GLY A 271 -20.27 -3.41 -16.94
CA GLY A 271 -19.50 -4.25 -17.85
C GLY A 271 -18.04 -4.54 -17.49
N PHE A 272 -17.80 -5.31 -16.43
CA PHE A 272 -16.60 -6.17 -16.35
C PHE A 272 -17.04 -7.64 -16.43
N PRO A 273 -16.40 -8.48 -17.27
CA PRO A 273 -16.75 -9.89 -17.40
C PRO A 273 -16.34 -10.68 -16.13
N PRO A 274 -17.08 -11.74 -15.74
CA PRO A 274 -16.77 -12.52 -14.57
C PRO A 274 -15.63 -13.49 -14.91
N ARG A 275 -14.47 -13.30 -14.27
CA ARG A 275 -13.50 -14.38 -14.04
C ARG A 275 -13.14 -14.37 -12.57
N ASP A 276 -14.14 -14.69 -11.75
CA ASP A 276 -13.93 -14.98 -10.34
C ASP A 276 -13.31 -16.37 -10.24
N ILE A 277 -11.98 -16.39 -10.14
CA ILE A 277 -11.27 -17.54 -9.59
C ILE A 277 -11.33 -17.39 -8.07
N PHE A 278 -12.18 -18.21 -7.44
CA PHE A 278 -12.35 -18.27 -6.00
C PHE A 278 -11.20 -19.06 -5.38
N CYS A 279 -10.31 -18.38 -4.66
CA CYS A 279 -9.36 -19.05 -3.78
C CYS A 279 -9.87 -18.94 -2.34
N SER A 280 -10.62 -19.95 -1.89
CA SER A 280 -11.03 -20.09 -0.49
C SER A 280 -10.26 -21.26 0.12
N LYS A 281 -9.52 -21.00 1.19
CA LYS A 281 -8.90 -22.06 1.99
C LYS A 281 -9.10 -21.77 3.46
N VAL A 282 -9.72 -22.72 4.14
CA VAL A 282 -9.76 -22.78 5.60
C VAL A 282 -8.50 -23.50 6.04
N ILE A 283 -7.61 -22.80 6.74
CA ILE A 283 -6.42 -23.40 7.33
C ILE A 283 -6.80 -23.79 8.75
N HIS A 284 -7.06 -25.08 8.97
CA HIS A 284 -7.22 -25.65 10.30
C HIS A 284 -5.84 -26.10 10.81
N THR A 285 -5.34 -25.45 11.85
CA THR A 285 -4.24 -25.97 12.68
C THR A 285 -4.87 -26.78 13.82
N CYS A 286 -4.64 -28.09 13.84
CA CYS A 286 -4.98 -28.99 14.94
C CYS A 286 -3.78 -29.13 15.88
#